data_AF-F1BPI1-F1
#
_entry.id   AF-F1BPI1-F1
#
_cell.length_a   1.000
_cell.length_b   1.000
_cell.length_c   1.000
_cell.angle_alpha   90.00
_cell.angle_beta   90.00
_cell.angle_gamma   90.00
#
_symmetry.space_group_name_H-M   'P 1'
#
loop_
_entity.id
_entity.type
_entity.pdbx_description
1 polymer ?
#
loop_
_entity_poly.entity_id
_entity_poly.type
_entity_poly.pdbx_seq_one_letter_code
_entity_poly.pdbx_strand_id
1 'polypeptide(L)'
;MFVLAAALKEGFPVEKLYDLTKIDKWVLEKFKNIIDYYKILETAKGGSISLDILKKAKKIGFSDKQIAAVVKSTEVAVRKLREEYKITPFVQQI
;
A
#
# COMPACT_ATOMS: atom_id res chain seq x y z
N MET A 1 -4.59 -11.68 -11.10
CA MET A 1 -4.74 -10.75 -9.96
C MET A 1 -4.46 -9.28 -10.33
N PHE A 2 -3.50 -8.97 -11.20
CA PHE A 2 -3.17 -7.59 -11.63
C PHE A 2 -4.34 -6.80 -12.25
N VAL A 3 -5.26 -7.48 -12.93
CA VAL A 3 -6.45 -6.86 -13.56
C VAL A 3 -7.40 -6.25 -12.52
N LEU A 4 -7.56 -6.88 -11.34
CA LEU A 4 -8.39 -6.33 -10.25
C LEU A 4 -7.79 -5.04 -9.68
N ALA A 5 -6.48 -5.03 -9.46
CA ALA A 5 -5.76 -3.86 -9.00
C ALA A 5 -5.88 -2.70 -10.00
N ALA A 6 -5.76 -2.98 -11.31
CA ALA A 6 -5.98 -1.99 -12.36
C ALA A 6 -7.42 -1.46 -12.34
N ALA A 7 -8.43 -2.32 -12.31
CA ALA A 7 -9.84 -1.90 -12.28
C ALA A 7 -10.17 -1.04 -11.06
N LEU A 8 -9.67 -1.41 -9.87
CA LEU A 8 -9.80 -0.59 -8.66
C LEU A 8 -9.06 0.75 -8.78
N LYS A 9 -7.89 0.77 -9.43
CA LYS A 9 -7.14 2.02 -9.68
C LYS A 9 -7.93 2.97 -10.59
N GLU A 10 -8.55 2.43 -11.63
CA GLU A 10 -9.47 3.12 -12.57
C GLU A 10 -10.82 3.51 -11.93
N GLY A 11 -11.05 3.18 -10.65
CA GLY A 11 -12.23 3.64 -9.91
C GLY A 11 -13.47 2.78 -10.11
N PHE A 12 -13.34 1.52 -10.52
CA PHE A 12 -14.48 0.60 -10.56
C PHE A 12 -15.04 0.38 -9.14
N PRO A 13 -16.37 0.45 -8.95
CA PRO A 13 -16.98 0.18 -7.66
C PRO A 13 -16.86 -1.31 -7.30
N VAL A 14 -16.76 -1.58 -5.99
CA VAL A 14 -16.59 -2.94 -5.45
C VAL A 14 -17.78 -3.83 -5.82
N GLU A 15 -18.99 -3.27 -5.87
CA GLU A 15 -20.21 -3.96 -6.29
C GLU A 15 -20.09 -4.51 -7.70
N LYS A 16 -19.61 -3.68 -8.64
CA LYS A 16 -19.42 -4.09 -10.02
C LYS A 16 -18.35 -5.18 -10.14
N LEU A 17 -17.28 -5.09 -9.36
CA LEU A 17 -16.23 -6.11 -9.34
C LEU A 17 -16.73 -7.43 -8.74
N TYR A 18 -17.56 -7.38 -7.71
CA TYR A 18 -18.25 -8.55 -7.17
C TYR A 18 -19.12 -9.21 -8.23
N ASP A 19 -19.94 -8.45 -8.95
CA ASP A 19 -20.84 -9.00 -9.96
C ASP A 19 -20.09 -9.73 -11.08
N LEU A 20 -18.95 -9.18 -11.50
CA LEU A 20 -18.11 -9.71 -12.57
C LEU A 20 -17.22 -10.89 -12.15
N THR A 21 -16.74 -10.91 -10.90
CA THR A 21 -15.70 -11.88 -10.47
C THR A 21 -16.17 -12.88 -9.43
N LYS A 22 -17.28 -12.59 -8.75
CA LYS A 22 -17.81 -13.34 -7.58
C LYS A 22 -16.82 -13.46 -6.42
N ILE A 23 -15.76 -12.65 -6.39
CA ILE A 23 -14.87 -12.52 -5.23
C ILE A 23 -15.62 -11.77 -4.14
N ASP A 24 -15.59 -12.31 -2.92
CA ASP A 24 -16.27 -11.71 -1.77
C ASP A 24 -15.93 -10.22 -1.61
N LYS A 25 -16.95 -9.40 -1.34
CA LYS A 25 -16.82 -7.95 -1.20
C LYS A 25 -15.82 -7.57 -0.11
N TRP A 26 -15.75 -8.32 0.99
CA TRP A 26 -14.78 -8.08 2.06
C TRP A 26 -13.33 -8.16 1.54
N VAL A 27 -13.04 -9.12 0.66
CA VAL A 27 -11.71 -9.26 0.04
C VAL A 27 -11.44 -8.11 -0.93
N LEU A 28 -12.43 -7.75 -1.75
CA LEU A 28 -12.34 -6.62 -2.68
C LEU A 28 -12.10 -5.29 -1.95
N GLU A 29 -12.73 -5.08 -0.80
CA GLU A 29 -12.47 -3.94 0.07
C GLU A 29 -11.03 -3.93 0.61
N LYS A 30 -10.45 -5.09 0.93
CA LYS A 30 -9.02 -5.16 1.30
C LYS A 30 -8.11 -4.73 0.14
N PHE A 31 -8.42 -5.15 -1.09
CA PHE A 31 -7.68 -4.66 -2.26
C PHE A 31 -7.86 -3.17 -2.48
N LYS A 32 -9.09 -2.66 -2.35
CA LYS A 32 -9.37 -1.23 -2.46
C LYS A 32 -8.55 -0.41 -1.45
N ASN A 33 -8.47 -0.87 -0.20
CA ASN A 33 -7.64 -0.23 0.83
C ASN A 33 -6.15 -0.13 0.43
N ILE A 34 -5.60 -1.18 -0.20
CA ILE A 34 -4.21 -1.18 -0.70
C ILE A 34 -4.06 -0.15 -1.82
N ILE A 35 -4.99 -0.10 -2.77
CA ILE A 35 -4.96 0.82 -3.91
C ILE A 35 -5.14 2.28 -3.47
N ASP A 36 -6.07 2.54 -2.55
CA ASP A 36 -6.27 3.89 -2.01
C ASP A 36 -5.02 4.37 -1.28
N TYR A 37 -4.35 3.47 -0.54
CA TYR A 37 -3.11 3.82 0.12
C TYR A 37 -1.95 4.05 -0.85
N TYR A 38 -1.92 3.31 -1.95
CA TYR A 38 -0.98 3.57 -3.04
C TYR A 38 -1.13 5.01 -3.56
N LYS A 39 -2.38 5.49 -3.77
CA LYS A 39 -2.65 6.87 -4.18
C LYS A 39 -2.18 7.90 -3.15
N ILE A 40 -2.31 7.60 -1.85
CA ILE A 40 -1.75 8.45 -0.78
C ILE A 40 -0.22 8.49 -0.85
N LEU A 41 0.45 7.36 -1.08
CA LEU A 41 1.91 7.34 -1.24
C LEU A 41 2.37 8.13 -2.47
N GLU A 42 1.59 8.15 -3.56
CA GLU A 42 1.87 8.96 -4.75
C GLU A 42 1.85 10.47 -4.48
N THR A 43 1.20 10.95 -3.40
CA THR A 43 1.23 12.38 -3.03
C THR A 43 2.49 12.76 -2.26
N ALA A 44 3.18 11.81 -1.63
CA ALA A 44 4.42 12.02 -0.87
C ALA A 44 5.68 12.18 -1.76
N LYS A 45 5.52 12.68 -2.99
CA LYS A 45 6.62 12.91 -3.95
C LYS A 45 7.61 13.95 -3.40
N GLY A 46 8.90 13.65 -3.45
CA GLY A 46 9.96 14.60 -3.05
C GLY A 46 10.76 14.20 -1.80
N GLY A 47 10.57 12.98 -1.29
CA GLY A 47 11.47 12.38 -0.29
C GLY A 47 11.05 12.56 1.17
N SER A 48 10.03 13.37 1.48
CA SER A 48 9.49 13.47 2.85
C SER A 48 8.24 12.60 3.02
N ILE A 49 8.44 11.33 3.33
CA ILE A 49 7.34 10.46 3.78
C ILE A 49 7.16 10.70 5.29
N SER A 50 5.98 11.09 5.74
CA SER A 50 5.75 11.27 7.18
C SER A 50 5.78 9.93 7.93
N LEU A 51 6.08 9.99 9.23
CA LEU A 51 6.11 8.81 10.11
C LEU A 51 4.79 8.03 10.06
N ASP A 52 3.66 8.71 10.13
CA ASP A 52 2.34 8.07 10.12
C ASP A 52 2.04 7.40 8.77
N ILE A 53 2.45 8.03 7.67
CA ILE A 53 2.28 7.45 6.34
C ILE A 53 3.13 6.19 6.20
N LEU A 54 4.41 6.27 6.58
CA LEU A 54 5.31 5.13 6.48
C LEU A 54 4.85 3.98 7.39
N LYS A 55 4.47 4.28 8.64
CA LYS A 55 3.99 3.28 9.61
C LYS A 55 2.73 2.59 9.13
N LYS A 56 1.77 3.33 8.58
CA LYS A 56 0.53 2.75 8.05
C LYS A 56 0.79 1.95 6.78
N ALA A 57 1.66 2.40 5.87
CA ALA A 57 2.11 1.62 4.71
C ALA A 57 2.67 0.23 5.11
N LYS A 58 3.53 0.18 6.14
CA LYS A 58 4.09 -1.08 6.63
C LYS A 58 3.02 -2.00 7.25
N LYS A 59 2.07 -1.45 8.01
CA LYS A 59 0.97 -2.22 8.61
C LYS A 59 0.03 -2.87 7.59
N ILE A 60 -0.19 -2.21 6.44
CA ILE A 60 -1.01 -2.77 5.35
C ILE A 60 -0.20 -3.68 4.41
N GLY A 61 1.09 -3.92 4.70
CA GLY A 61 1.91 -4.92 4.01
C GLY A 61 2.82 -4.39 2.89
N PHE A 62 3.00 -3.08 2.73
CA PHE A 62 3.92 -2.57 1.70
C PHE A 62 5.38 -2.89 2.06
N SER A 63 6.12 -3.41 1.09
CA SER A 63 7.58 -3.55 1.16
C SER A 63 8.29 -2.20 0.96
N ASP A 64 9.52 -2.09 1.47
CA ASP A 64 10.34 -0.88 1.29
C ASP A 64 10.59 -0.62 -0.20
N LYS A 65 10.73 -1.69 -1.01
CA LYS A 65 10.84 -1.65 -2.48
C LYS A 65 9.59 -1.08 -3.15
N GLN A 66 8.40 -1.50 -2.73
CA GLN A 66 7.15 -0.94 -3.27
C GLN A 66 7.02 0.54 -2.94
N ILE A 67 7.25 0.93 -1.68
CA ILE A 67 7.18 2.33 -1.26
C ILE A 67 8.17 3.17 -2.06
N ALA A 68 9.42 2.72 -2.19
CA ALA A 68 10.47 3.39 -2.96
C ALA A 68 10.06 3.61 -4.42
N ALA A 69 9.44 2.62 -5.06
CA ALA A 69 8.94 2.74 -6.42
C ALA A 69 7.85 3.82 -6.56
N VAL A 70 6.94 3.94 -5.58
CA VAL A 70 5.87 4.96 -5.61
C VAL A 70 6.41 6.37 -5.41
N VAL A 71 7.29 6.56 -4.42
CA VAL A 71 7.80 7.89 -4.05
C VAL A 71 9.00 8.34 -4.90
N LYS A 72 9.40 7.54 -5.90
CA LYS A 72 10.59 7.77 -6.75
C LYS A 72 11.88 7.90 -5.93
N SER A 73 12.07 6.99 -4.99
CA SER A 73 13.26 6.90 -4.13
C SER A 73 13.94 5.54 -4.29
N THR A 74 15.02 5.31 -3.55
CA THR A 74 15.67 3.99 -3.49
C THR A 74 15.16 3.19 -2.29
N GLU A 75 15.15 1.86 -2.42
CA GLU A 75 14.80 0.98 -1.30
C GLU A 75 15.66 1.24 -0.06
N VAL A 76 16.96 1.52 -0.27
CA VAL A 76 17.90 1.84 0.80
C VAL A 76 17.51 3.13 1.53
N ALA A 77 17.11 4.18 0.80
CA ALA A 77 16.67 5.43 1.42
C ALA A 77 15.38 5.24 2.25
N VAL A 78 14.40 4.48 1.73
CA VAL A 78 13.17 4.16 2.49
C VAL A 78 13.48 3.32 3.72
N ARG A 79 14.41 2.36 3.63
CA ARG A 79 14.84 1.54 4.77
C ARG A 79 15.49 2.39 5.86
N LYS A 80 16.41 3.30 5.49
CA LYS A 80 17.03 4.24 6.43
C LYS A 80 15.98 5.10 7.14
N LEU A 81 15.05 5.70 6.38
CA LEU A 81 13.96 6.49 6.95
C LEU A 81 13.08 5.68 7.91
N ARG A 82 12.79 4.41 7.57
CA ARG A 82 12.03 3.50 8.41
C ARG A 82 12.75 3.21 9.74
N GLU A 83 14.07 3.06 9.71
CA GLU A 83 14.92 2.85 10.88
C GLU A 83 15.03 4.12 11.73
N GLU A 84 15.19 5.29 11.11
CA GLU A 84 15.17 6.60 11.79
C GLU A 84 13.86 6.83 12.55
N TYR A 85 12.73 6.44 11.96
CA TYR A 85 11.41 6.47 12.61
C TYR A 85 11.15 5.32 13.57
N LYS A 86 12.13 4.43 13.80
CA LYS A 86 12.03 3.26 14.68
C LYS A 86 10.84 2.35 14.34
N ILE A 87 10.53 2.22 13.05
CA ILE A 87 9.46 1.35 12.56
C ILE A 87 10.05 -0.03 12.29
N THR A 88 9.95 -0.93 13.25
CA THR A 88 10.39 -2.34 13.13
C THR A 88 9.22 -3.31 13.20
N PRO A 89 9.30 -4.46 12.52
CA PRO A 89 8.34 -5.54 12.71
C PRO A 89 8.50 -6.16 14.10
N PHE A 90 7.51 -6.92 14.52
CA PHE A 90 7.57 -7.74 15.72
C PHE A 90 7.21 -9.19 15.37
N VAL A 91 7.77 -10.12 16.13
CA VAL A 91 7.49 -11.56 15.98
C VAL A 91 6.32 -11.93 16.87
N GLN A 92 5.34 -12.66 16.33
CA GLN A 92 4.22 -13.22 17.08
C GLN A 92 4.31 -14.74 17.07
N GLN A 93 4.05 -15.36 18.23
CA GLN A 93 3.87 -16.81 18.35
C GLN A 93 2.40 -17.15 18.04
N ILE A 94 2.19 -18.24 17.29
CA ILE A 94 0.87 -18.77 16.90
C ILE A 94 0.35 -19.71 17.99
#